data_AF-A0ABD3L8Q8-F1
#
_entry.id   AF-A0ABD3L8Q8-F1
#
_cell.length_a   1.000
_cell.length_b   1.000
_cell.length_c   1.000
_cell.angle_alpha   90.00
_cell.angle_beta   90.00
_cell.angle_gamma   90.00
#
_symmetry.space_group_name_H-M   'P 1'
#
loop_
_entity.id
_entity.type
_entity.pdbx_description
1 polymer ?
#
loop_
_entity_poly.entity_id
_entity_poly.type
_entity_poly.pdbx_seq_one_letter_code
_entity_poly.pdbx_strand_id
1 'polypeptide(L)'
;MPEKVLFMMYEQMKVDPHVHVRRLADFLGCPFSKEELRDGTLEGILKICSFDNMSALEVNKCGKLWTGAETKWFFRRGEVGDWVNCMSSEMGERIDGVMEEKLHGSGLKL
;
A
#
# COMPACT_ATOMS: atom_id res chain seq x y z
N MET A 1 -18.86 15.05 -6.34
CA MET A 1 -18.05 14.16 -7.20
C MET A 1 -17.20 13.15 -6.39
N PRO A 2 -17.75 12.44 -5.38
CA PRO A 2 -16.96 11.44 -4.62
C PRO A 2 -16.68 10.15 -5.42
N GLU A 3 -17.35 9.91 -6.54
CA GLU A 3 -17.28 8.65 -7.29
C GLU A 3 -16.11 8.54 -8.27
N LYS A 4 -15.31 9.60 -8.44
CA LYS A 4 -14.16 9.60 -9.38
C LYS A 4 -12.80 9.45 -8.70
N VAL A 5 -12.76 9.40 -7.37
CA VAL A 5 -11.52 9.31 -6.59
C VAL A 5 -11.70 8.27 -5.50
N LEU A 6 -10.81 7.27 -5.45
CA LEU A 6 -10.73 6.30 -4.36
C LEU A 6 -9.61 6.69 -3.41
N PHE A 7 -9.97 7.06 -2.18
CA PHE A 7 -9.00 7.26 -1.09
C PHE A 7 -8.70 5.93 -0.39
N MET A 8 -7.41 5.64 -0.24
CA MET A 8 -6.90 4.48 0.50
C MET A 8 -5.67 4.89 1.32
N MET A 9 -5.48 4.26 2.48
CA MET A 9 -4.30 4.42 3.32
C MET A 9 -3.46 3.15 3.30
N TYR A 10 -2.13 3.30 3.25
CA TYR A 10 -1.20 2.18 3.15
C TYR A 10 -1.32 1.24 4.34
N GLU A 11 -1.45 1.83 5.53
CA GLU A 11 -1.58 1.16 6.82
C GLU A 11 -2.85 0.30 6.85
N GLN A 12 -3.96 0.83 6.37
CA GLN A 12 -5.23 0.08 6.30
C GLN A 12 -5.17 -1.05 5.26
N MET A 13 -4.53 -0.83 4.11
CA MET A 13 -4.29 -1.89 3.13
C MET A 13 -3.43 -3.01 3.72
N LYS A 14 -2.46 -2.67 4.58
CA LYS A 14 -1.65 -3.66 5.28
C LYS A 14 -2.42 -4.44 6.33
N VAL A 15 -3.37 -3.81 7.01
CA VAL A 15 -4.23 -4.47 8.02
C VAL A 15 -5.21 -5.45 7.37
N ASP A 16 -5.94 -5.03 6.34
CA ASP A 16 -6.88 -5.91 5.63
C ASP A 16 -6.85 -5.68 4.11
N PRO A 17 -5.94 -6.34 3.39
CA PRO A 17 -5.81 -6.14 1.96
C PRO A 17 -7.02 -6.70 1.18
N HIS A 18 -7.80 -7.64 1.74
CA HIS A 18 -8.95 -8.22 1.04
C HIS A 18 -10.06 -7.17 0.86
N VAL A 19 -10.35 -6.41 1.90
CA VAL A 19 -11.33 -5.31 1.83
C VAL A 19 -10.88 -4.25 0.83
N HIS A 20 -9.61 -3.88 0.85
CA HIS A 20 -9.10 -2.83 -0.04
C HIS A 20 -9.04 -3.25 -1.50
N VAL A 21 -8.67 -4.49 -1.81
CA VAL A 21 -8.68 -5.01 -3.19
C VAL A 21 -10.11 -5.11 -3.73
N ARG A 22 -11.09 -5.56 -2.92
CA ARG A 22 -12.51 -5.53 -3.32
C ARG A 22 -13.00 -4.11 -3.58
N ARG A 23 -12.72 -3.17 -2.68
CA ARG A 23 -13.07 -1.75 -2.86
C ARG A 23 -12.45 -1.15 -4.14
N LEU A 24 -11.21 -1.53 -4.46
CA LEU A 24 -10.54 -1.09 -5.68
C LEU A 24 -11.22 -1.68 -6.92
N ALA A 25 -11.57 -2.97 -6.90
CA ALA A 25 -12.27 -3.63 -7.99
C ALA A 25 -13.66 -2.99 -8.24
N ASP A 26 -14.42 -2.73 -7.18
CA ASP A 26 -15.71 -2.02 -7.25
C ASP A 26 -15.54 -0.63 -7.87
N PHE A 27 -14.53 0.13 -7.44
CA PHE A 27 -14.23 1.46 -7.95
C PHE A 27 -13.84 1.47 -9.43
N LEU A 28 -13.13 0.44 -9.90
CA LEU A 28 -12.76 0.26 -11.30
C LEU A 28 -13.93 -0.24 -12.17
N GLY A 29 -15.10 -0.52 -11.58
CA GLY A 29 -16.26 -1.06 -12.29
C GLY A 29 -16.14 -2.55 -12.61
N CYS A 30 -15.24 -3.27 -11.93
CA CYS A 30 -15.03 -4.71 -12.05
C CYS A 30 -15.22 -5.43 -10.70
N PRO A 31 -16.39 -5.32 -10.05
CA PRO A 31 -16.64 -5.96 -8.77
C PRO A 31 -16.49 -7.49 -8.89
N PHE A 32 -15.88 -8.12 -7.88
CA PHE A 32 -15.74 -9.58 -7.87
C PHE A 32 -17.10 -10.27 -7.82
N SER A 33 -17.30 -11.23 -8.70
CA SER A 33 -18.45 -12.13 -8.67
C SER A 33 -18.36 -13.12 -7.52
N LYS A 34 -19.50 -13.72 -7.14
CA LYS A 34 -19.52 -14.80 -6.15
C LYS A 34 -18.69 -16.02 -6.57
N GLU A 35 -18.50 -16.22 -7.87
CA GLU A 35 -17.72 -17.33 -8.40
C GLU A 35 -16.22 -17.07 -8.24
N GLU A 36 -15.75 -15.88 -8.61
CA GLU A 36 -14.36 -15.44 -8.40
C GLU A 36 -13.95 -15.42 -6.93
N LEU A 37 -14.89 -15.16 -6.02
CA LEU A 37 -14.63 -15.27 -4.58
C LEU A 37 -14.56 -16.74 -4.10
N ARG A 38 -15.28 -17.66 -4.76
CA ARG A 38 -15.26 -19.09 -4.39
C ARG A 38 -14.06 -19.82 -5.00
N ASP A 39 -13.63 -19.43 -6.19
CA ASP A 39 -12.50 -20.05 -6.89
C ASP A 39 -11.13 -19.54 -6.39
N GLY A 40 -11.12 -18.53 -5.50
CA GLY A 40 -9.92 -17.99 -4.88
C GLY A 40 -9.20 -16.96 -5.74
N THR A 41 -9.87 -16.33 -6.71
CA THR A 41 -9.28 -15.28 -7.56
C THR A 41 -8.72 -14.12 -6.72
N LEU A 42 -9.46 -13.66 -5.71
CA LEU A 42 -9.01 -12.59 -4.82
C LEU A 42 -7.70 -12.96 -4.09
N GLU A 43 -7.64 -14.17 -3.57
CA GLU A 43 -6.50 -14.73 -2.84
C GLU A 43 -5.30 -14.93 -3.78
N GLY A 44 -5.57 -15.31 -5.03
CA GLY A 44 -4.58 -15.35 -6.11
C GLY A 44 -3.96 -13.98 -6.37
N ILE A 45 -4.78 -12.93 -6.51
CA ILE A 45 -4.32 -11.54 -6.69
C ILE A 45 -3.47 -11.10 -5.50
N LEU A 46 -3.97 -11.32 -4.28
CA LEU A 46 -3.25 -10.95 -3.06
C LEU A 46 -1.90 -11.66 -2.96
N LYS A 47 -1.84 -12.94 -3.34
CA LYS A 47 -0.59 -13.71 -3.36
C LYS A 47 0.40 -13.14 -4.37
N ILE A 48 0.01 -12.92 -5.62
CA ILE A 48 0.94 -12.44 -6.66
C ILE A 48 1.38 -11.00 -6.42
N CYS A 49 0.52 -10.16 -5.85
CA CYS A 49 0.82 -8.76 -5.54
C CYS A 49 1.41 -8.55 -4.15
N SER A 50 1.56 -9.61 -3.34
CA SER A 50 2.15 -9.51 -2.01
C SER A 50 3.58 -8.98 -2.08
N PHE A 51 3.99 -8.26 -1.03
CA PHE A 51 5.36 -7.74 -0.92
C PHE A 51 6.38 -8.87 -1.03
N ASP A 52 6.16 -10.00 -0.35
CA ASP A 52 7.06 -11.14 -0.36
C ASP A 52 7.20 -11.73 -1.76
N ASN A 53 6.09 -11.93 -2.49
CA ASN A 53 6.15 -12.45 -3.84
C ASN A 53 6.84 -11.47 -4.79
N MET A 54 6.42 -10.20 -4.79
CA MET A 54 6.95 -9.19 -5.70
C MET A 54 8.44 -8.92 -5.46
N SER A 55 8.87 -8.78 -4.20
CA SER A 55 10.28 -8.56 -3.85
C SER A 55 11.17 -9.77 -4.18
N ALA A 56 10.59 -10.97 -4.22
CA ALA A 56 11.31 -12.19 -4.55
C ALA A 56 11.59 -12.37 -6.06
N LEU A 57 10.89 -11.66 -6.95
CA LEU A 57 11.06 -11.79 -8.40
C LEU A 57 12.45 -11.32 -8.85
N GLU A 58 13.09 -12.08 -9.75
CA GLU A 58 14.44 -11.76 -10.25
C GLU A 58 14.54 -10.39 -10.91
N VAL A 59 13.49 -10.00 -11.65
CA VAL A 59 13.41 -8.66 -12.26
C VAL A 59 13.44 -7.54 -11.23
N ASN A 60 12.97 -7.80 -10.00
CA ASN A 60 12.95 -6.83 -8.92
C ASN A 60 14.23 -6.88 -8.07
N LYS A 61 14.96 -8.00 -8.02
CA LYS A 61 16.25 -8.11 -7.32
C LYS A 61 17.44 -7.59 -8.13
N CYS A 62 17.45 -7.82 -9.43
CA CYS A 62 18.63 -7.65 -10.28
C CYS A 62 18.39 -6.77 -11.52
N GLY A 63 17.18 -6.24 -11.69
CA GLY A 63 16.83 -5.39 -12.82
C GLY A 63 17.42 -3.98 -12.72
N LYS A 64 17.42 -3.29 -13.86
CA LYS A 64 17.73 -1.86 -13.96
C LYS A 64 16.70 -1.17 -14.85
N LEU A 65 16.22 -0.01 -14.40
CA LEU A 65 15.39 0.87 -15.21
C LEU A 65 16.24 1.54 -16.30
N TRP A 66 15.59 2.07 -17.32
CA TRP A 66 16.24 2.86 -18.38
C TRP A 66 16.97 4.10 -17.83
N THR A 67 16.57 4.58 -16.65
CA THR A 67 17.23 5.67 -15.90
C THR A 67 18.50 5.24 -15.17
N GLY A 68 18.85 3.95 -15.19
CA GLY A 68 20.00 3.37 -14.48
C GLY A 68 19.71 2.92 -13.04
N ALA A 69 18.55 3.26 -12.48
CA ALA A 69 18.16 2.85 -11.13
C ALA A 69 17.97 1.32 -11.03
N GLU A 70 18.60 0.69 -10.05
CA GLU A 70 18.40 -0.74 -9.78
C GLU A 70 17.01 -0.98 -9.18
N THR A 71 16.34 -2.04 -9.64
CA THR A 71 14.96 -2.36 -9.22
C THR A 71 14.86 -2.78 -7.76
N LYS A 72 15.96 -3.27 -7.16
CA LYS A 72 15.99 -3.72 -5.76
C LYS A 72 15.66 -2.61 -4.77
N TRP A 73 15.92 -1.36 -5.14
CA TRP A 73 15.64 -0.20 -4.29
C TRP A 73 14.14 0.05 -4.08
N PHE A 74 13.26 -0.48 -4.94
CA PHE A 74 11.81 -0.34 -4.81
C PHE A 74 11.21 -1.26 -3.73
N PHE A 75 11.94 -2.30 -3.29
CA PHE A 75 11.48 -3.28 -2.31
C PHE A 75 12.44 -3.38 -1.13
N ARG A 76 12.21 -2.56 -0.09
CA ARG A 76 13.09 -2.49 1.10
C ARG A 76 12.62 -3.37 2.26
N ARG A 77 11.56 -2.97 2.96
CA ARG A 77 10.95 -3.71 4.08
C ARG A 77 9.45 -3.93 3.91
N GLY A 78 8.76 -2.90 3.40
CA GLY A 78 7.31 -2.96 3.22
C GLY A 78 6.58 -3.11 4.57
N GLU A 79 7.05 -2.43 5.61
CA GLU A 79 6.51 -2.52 6.98
C GLU A 79 6.02 -1.16 7.44
N VAL A 80 4.89 -1.16 8.16
CA VAL A 80 4.36 0.02 8.85
C VAL A 80 5.14 0.23 10.15
N GLY A 81 5.47 1.48 10.47
CA GLY A 81 6.17 1.83 11.71
C GLY A 81 7.68 1.73 11.65
N ASP A 82 8.27 1.39 10.50
CA ASP A 82 9.73 1.25 10.36
C ASP A 82 10.52 2.55 10.58
N TRP A 83 9.85 3.69 10.60
CA TRP A 83 10.43 5.01 10.85
C TRP A 83 11.23 5.09 12.17
N VAL A 84 10.85 4.30 13.18
CA VAL A 84 11.53 4.23 14.49
C VAL A 84 12.97 3.76 14.39
N ASN A 85 13.34 3.08 13.31
CA ASN A 85 14.72 2.63 13.07
C ASN A 85 15.61 3.73 12.47
N CYS A 86 15.04 4.88 12.10
CA CYS A 86 15.76 5.96 11.42
C CYS A 86 15.67 7.31 12.14
N MET A 87 14.69 7.50 13.03
CA MET A 87 14.43 8.78 13.69
C MET A 87 14.32 8.61 15.21
N SER A 88 14.69 9.66 15.95
CA SER A 88 14.42 9.73 17.39
C SER A 88 12.93 9.97 17.65
N SER A 89 12.47 9.66 18.87
CA SER A 89 11.10 9.95 19.30
C SER A 89 10.76 11.43 19.16
N GLU A 90 11.68 12.33 19.50
CA GLU A 90 11.50 13.79 19.35
C GLU A 90 11.27 14.19 17.88
N MET A 91 11.99 13.59 16.93
CA MET A 91 11.76 13.82 15.50
C MET A 91 10.39 13.32 15.05
N GLY A 92 9.96 12.16 15.56
CA GLY A 92 8.62 11.61 15.32
C GLY A 92 7.52 12.54 15.83
N GLU A 93 7.59 12.93 17.11
CA GLU A 93 6.63 13.85 17.74
C GLU A 93 6.53 15.19 17.00
N ARG A 94 7.66 15.72 16.50
CA ARG A 94 7.67 16.94 15.70
C ARG A 94 6.92 16.77 14.38
N ILE A 95 7.05 15.63 13.71
CA ILE A 95 6.33 15.34 12.47
C ILE A 95 4.83 15.18 12.77
N ASP A 96 4.49 14.44 13.83
CA ASP A 96 3.09 14.22 14.23
C ASP A 96 2.38 15.55 14.50
N GLY A 97 3.01 16.48 15.24
CA GLY A 97 2.45 17.81 15.48
C GLY A 97 2.24 18.64 14.21
N VAL A 98 3.18 18.58 13.24
CA VAL A 98 3.00 19.24 11.94
C VAL A 98 1.85 18.61 11.15
N MET A 99 1.74 17.29 11.16
CA MET A 99 0.67 16.57 10.47
C MET A 99 -0.71 16.90 11.07
N GLU A 100 -0.83 16.93 12.40
CA GLU A 100 -2.06 17.34 13.09
C GLU A 100 -2.49 18.76 12.70
N GLU A 101 -1.55 19.72 12.68
CA GLU A 101 -1.82 21.10 12.29
C GLU A 101 -2.30 21.18 10.82
N LYS A 102 -1.59 20.53 9.90
CA LYS A 102 -1.88 20.64 8.46
C LYS A 102 -3.12 19.86 8.03
N LEU A 103 -3.42 18.76 8.70
CA LEU A 103 -4.61 17.95 8.42
C LEU A 103 -5.83 18.36 9.23
N HIS A 104 -5.70 19.32 10.15
CA HIS A 104 -6.82 19.80 10.95
C HIS A 104 -8.00 20.24 10.06
N GLY A 105 -9.19 19.69 10.33
CA GLY A 105 -10.40 19.99 9.57
C GLY A 105 -10.49 19.35 8.18
N SER A 106 -9.46 18.63 7.70
CA SER A 106 -9.48 17.96 6.39
C SER A 106 -10.36 16.70 6.36
N GLY A 107 -10.68 16.14 7.53
CA GLY A 107 -11.33 14.83 7.66
C GLY A 107 -10.37 13.63 7.51
N LEU A 108 -9.10 13.87 7.18
CA LEU A 108 -8.06 12.85 7.22
C LEU A 108 -7.59 12.66 8.67
N LYS A 109 -7.64 11.42 9.15
CA LYS A 109 -7.06 11.00 10.42
C LYS A 109 -6.08 9.87 10.14
N LEU A 110 -4.86 10.03 10.66
CA LEU A 110 -3.83 8.98 10.67
C LEU A 110 -4.20 7.90 11.70
#